data_AF-P0CV30-F1
#
_entry.id   AF-P0CV30-F1
#
_cell.length_a   1.000
_cell.length_b   1.000
_cell.length_c   1.000
_cell.angle_alpha   90.00
_cell.angle_beta   90.00
_cell.angle_gamma   90.00
#
_symmetry.space_group_name_H-M   'P 1'
#
loop_
_entity.id
_entity.type
_entity.pdbx_description
1 polymer ?
#
loop_
_entity_poly.entity_id
_entity_poly.type
_entity_poly.pdbx_seq_one_letter_code
_entity_poly.pdbx_strand_id
1 'polypeptide(L)'
;MRYCAFRLGLFFIGYSCCVLLSTPTLASSLEKSDAESTQTEQWNSNGKRILEADDPKLSLEGERGITPEVVPAFEAIGKAKTPEKAVPRMSLRSKLNPVNWAKGLWFKLRQLRARYRAWRLRRIIADKRGLGPALLNGLTPLHVKNVKDETIRYSKFGPDAINQIEKDYDSFVKLYFAQFDGLHKDPPIVKMDILDKMVKEMSSIERLAVRTSLDRVRLTVDAGYSFEKLISLDVSPLLYMRLLDAEGAFSDVDKNRDAINHLKGYVKAYYKHITL
;
A
#
# COMPACT_ATOMS: atom_id res chain seq x y z
N MET A 1 22.01 2.85 11.78
CA MET A 1 20.82 3.50 11.16
C MET A 1 20.43 4.85 11.81
N ARG A 2 20.60 5.05 13.13
CA ARG A 2 20.20 6.31 13.80
C ARG A 2 20.87 7.58 13.23
N TYR A 3 22.15 7.52 12.86
CA TYR A 3 22.88 8.65 12.28
C TYR A 3 22.43 9.06 10.87
N CYS A 4 21.89 8.13 10.06
CA CYS A 4 21.40 8.46 8.71
C CYS A 4 20.08 9.23 8.75
N ALA A 5 19.18 8.89 9.68
CA ALA A 5 17.91 9.60 9.86
C ALA A 5 18.12 11.04 10.36
N PHE A 6 19.08 11.24 11.26
CA PHE A 6 19.44 12.58 11.77
C PHE A 6 20.03 13.47 10.67
N ARG A 7 20.93 12.93 9.84
CA ARG A 7 21.49 13.66 8.68
C ARG A 7 20.45 13.99 7.62
N LEU A 8 19.50 13.09 7.36
CA LEU A 8 18.35 13.38 6.49
C LEU A 8 17.46 14.47 7.09
N GLY A 9 17.18 14.44 8.39
CA GLY A 9 16.41 15.50 9.07
C GLY A 9 17.05 16.89 8.95
N LEU A 10 18.36 17.00 9.21
CA LEU A 10 19.12 18.25 9.06
C LEU A 10 19.12 18.77 7.61
N PHE A 11 19.21 17.87 6.63
CA PHE A 11 19.18 18.26 5.21
C PHE A 11 17.83 18.88 4.82
N PHE A 12 16.72 18.35 5.34
CA PHE A 12 15.37 18.90 5.10
C PHE A 12 15.15 20.25 5.78
N ILE A 13 15.65 20.43 7.01
CA ILE A 13 15.56 21.70 7.73
C ILE A 13 16.37 22.78 6.98
N GLY A 14 17.62 22.47 6.61
CA GLY A 14 18.48 23.39 5.86
C GLY A 14 17.89 23.77 4.50
N TYR A 15 17.38 22.80 3.75
CA TYR A 15 16.75 23.05 2.45
C TYR A 15 15.48 23.89 2.56
N SER A 16 14.67 23.67 3.59
CA SER A 16 13.44 24.46 3.82
C SER A 16 13.75 25.91 4.18
N CYS A 17 14.79 26.15 5.00
CA CYS A 17 15.26 27.50 5.30
C CYS A 17 15.79 28.22 4.03
N CYS A 18 16.56 27.54 3.18
CA CYS A 18 17.06 28.15 1.95
C CYS A 18 15.95 28.51 0.96
N VAL A 19 14.89 27.71 0.84
CA VAL A 19 13.76 27.98 -0.08
C VAL A 19 12.86 29.09 0.44
N LEU A 20 12.63 29.18 1.75
CA LEU A 20 11.81 30.26 2.35
C LEU A 20 12.53 31.62 2.39
N LEU A 21 13.86 31.63 2.48
CA LEU A 21 14.67 32.85 2.48
C LEU A 21 15.03 33.35 1.07
N SER A 22 14.77 32.58 0.02
CA SER A 22 15.07 32.95 -1.39
C SER A 22 13.86 33.43 -2.19
N THR A 23 12.67 33.52 -1.58
CA THR A 23 11.53 34.20 -2.19
C THR A 23 11.67 35.72 -2.00
N PRO A 24 11.74 36.52 -3.07
CA PRO A 24 11.78 37.96 -2.94
C PRO A 24 10.46 38.46 -2.37
N THR A 25 10.54 39.24 -1.29
CA THR A 25 9.46 40.04 -0.69
C THR A 25 8.84 40.97 -1.73
N LEU A 26 7.83 40.50 -2.45
CA LEU A 26 6.93 41.29 -3.29
C LEU A 26 5.74 41.72 -2.41
N ALA A 27 6.00 42.65 -1.48
CA ALA A 27 5.01 43.21 -0.55
C ALA A 27 4.66 44.68 -0.86
N SER A 28 4.98 45.19 -2.05
CA SER A 28 4.65 46.56 -2.44
C SER A 28 4.15 46.61 -3.89
N SER A 29 2.84 46.49 -4.10
CA SER A 29 2.07 46.98 -5.26
C SER A 29 0.76 46.21 -5.41
N LEU A 30 -0.19 46.48 -4.51
CA LEU A 30 -1.59 46.14 -4.77
C LEU A 30 -2.46 47.23 -4.14
N GLU A 31 -2.31 48.44 -4.66
CA GLU A 31 -3.37 49.44 -4.61
C GLU A 31 -4.44 49.06 -5.64
N LYS A 32 -5.65 48.79 -5.13
CA LYS A 32 -6.98 49.04 -5.73
C LYS A 32 -7.21 48.68 -7.20
N SER A 33 -8.06 47.68 -7.43
CA SER A 33 -9.16 47.76 -8.41
C SER A 33 -10.10 46.58 -8.22
N ASP A 34 -11.34 46.88 -7.87
CA ASP A 34 -12.49 45.97 -7.87
C ASP A 34 -12.75 45.40 -9.27
N ALA A 35 -13.02 44.10 -9.36
CA ALA A 35 -13.87 43.47 -10.38
C ALA A 35 -14.12 42.00 -10.01
N GLU A 36 -15.37 41.69 -9.68
CA GLU A 36 -15.90 40.34 -9.56
C GLU A 36 -15.65 39.54 -10.85
N SER A 37 -15.14 38.31 -10.70
CA SER A 37 -15.16 37.29 -11.75
C SER A 37 -15.25 35.93 -11.07
N THR A 38 -16.47 35.57 -10.72
CA THR A 38 -16.89 34.27 -10.19
C THR A 38 -16.71 33.19 -11.27
N GLN A 39 -15.57 32.52 -11.32
CA GLN A 39 -15.41 31.28 -12.09
C GLN A 39 -15.50 30.08 -11.15
N THR A 40 -16.72 29.54 -11.09
CA THR A 40 -17.14 28.33 -10.40
C THR A 40 -16.46 27.11 -11.03
N GLU A 41 -15.75 26.30 -10.24
CA GLU A 41 -15.26 24.99 -10.68
C GLU A 41 -16.43 24.05 -10.90
N GLN A 42 -16.78 23.76 -12.17
CA GLN A 42 -17.86 22.85 -12.50
C GLN A 42 -17.34 21.40 -12.62
N TRP A 43 -17.95 20.52 -11.84
CA TRP A 43 -17.68 19.07 -11.82
C TRP A 43 -18.81 18.36 -12.55
N ASN A 44 -18.50 17.37 -13.39
CA ASN A 44 -19.55 16.51 -13.94
C ASN A 44 -20.04 15.50 -12.89
N SER A 45 -21.20 14.89 -13.15
CA SER A 45 -21.82 13.87 -12.29
C SER A 45 -20.98 12.61 -12.07
N ASN A 46 -19.84 12.47 -12.78
CA ASN A 46 -18.88 11.37 -12.65
C ASN A 46 -17.54 11.79 -12.00
N GLY A 47 -17.45 12.98 -11.40
CA GLY A 47 -16.24 13.44 -10.70
C GLY A 47 -15.02 13.69 -11.60
N LYS A 48 -15.21 13.80 -12.92
CA LYS A 48 -14.17 14.19 -13.87
C LYS A 48 -14.23 15.70 -14.11
N ARG A 49 -13.05 16.34 -14.05
CA ARG A 49 -12.84 17.74 -14.41
C ARG A 49 -13.13 17.91 -15.90
N ILE A 50 -14.14 18.69 -16.26
CA ILE A 50 -14.35 19.14 -17.64
C ILE A 50 -13.47 20.39 -17.78
N LEU A 51 -12.35 20.27 -18.50
CA LEU A 51 -11.65 21.44 -19.04
C LEU A 51 -12.36 21.75 -20.35
N GLU A 52 -13.30 22.67 -20.29
CA GLU A 52 -13.92 23.28 -21.46
C GLU A 52 -12.83 24.09 -22.16
N ALA A 53 -12.40 23.59 -23.31
CA ALA A 53 -11.44 24.26 -24.18
C ALA A 53 -12.23 25.05 -25.21
N ASP A 54 -12.33 26.37 -25.01
CA ASP A 54 -12.66 27.29 -26.08
C ASP A 54 -11.42 27.46 -26.98
N ASP A 55 -11.37 26.58 -27.99
CA ASP A 55 -10.96 26.74 -29.41
C ASP A 55 -10.42 28.10 -29.93
N PRO A 56 -9.88 28.18 -31.18
CA PRO A 56 -9.05 27.21 -31.90
C PRO A 56 -7.92 27.89 -32.74
N LYS A 57 -6.83 27.18 -33.06
CA LYS A 57 -6.22 27.10 -34.41
C LYS A 57 -4.84 26.40 -34.39
N LEU A 58 -4.66 25.61 -35.45
CA LEU A 58 -3.42 25.11 -36.07
C LEU A 58 -2.87 23.74 -35.64
N SER A 59 -3.24 22.78 -36.50
CA SER A 59 -2.66 21.48 -36.92
C SER A 59 -1.26 21.14 -36.40
N LEU A 60 -1.03 19.96 -35.80
CA LEU A 60 -0.88 18.63 -36.45
C LEU A 60 0.08 18.66 -37.65
N GLU A 61 1.34 18.29 -37.43
CA GLU A 61 1.97 17.09 -38.02
C GLU A 61 3.49 17.09 -37.83
N GLY A 62 4.01 15.92 -37.41
CA GLY A 62 5.33 15.42 -37.78
C GLY A 62 6.57 16.12 -37.20
N GLU A 63 7.27 15.46 -36.27
CA GLU A 63 8.74 15.35 -36.37
C GLU A 63 9.30 14.27 -35.43
N ARG A 64 9.61 13.11 -36.02
CA ARG A 64 10.58 12.13 -35.54
C ARG A 64 11.76 12.16 -36.51
N GLY A 65 12.98 12.21 -35.97
CA GLY A 65 14.26 12.12 -36.71
C GLY A 65 14.71 13.50 -37.21
N ILE A 66 15.95 13.95 -37.02
CA ILE A 66 17.17 13.37 -37.60
C ILE A 66 18.39 14.04 -36.93
N THR A 67 19.47 13.27 -36.75
CA THR A 67 20.80 13.65 -36.26
C THR A 67 21.60 14.55 -37.23
N PRO A 68 22.63 15.28 -36.75
CA PRO A 68 23.25 16.42 -37.44
C PRO A 68 24.61 16.11 -38.11
N GLU A 69 24.93 16.81 -39.22
CA GLU A 69 26.30 17.16 -39.67
C GLU A 69 26.19 18.25 -40.78
N VAL A 70 26.72 19.47 -40.58
CA VAL A 70 28.03 20.00 -41.09
C VAL A 70 27.93 20.32 -42.60
N VAL A 71 28.19 21.51 -43.17
CA VAL A 71 29.12 22.68 -43.01
C VAL A 71 28.48 23.84 -43.87
N PRO A 72 29.11 25.00 -44.20
CA PRO A 72 30.14 25.83 -43.54
C PRO A 72 29.78 27.30 -43.38
N ALA A 73 30.58 27.95 -42.52
CA ALA A 73 30.71 29.38 -42.35
C ALA A 73 31.16 30.10 -43.63
N PHE A 74 30.48 31.18 -43.97
CA PHE A 74 31.02 32.50 -44.35
C PHE A 74 29.84 33.35 -44.80
N GLU A 75 29.31 34.21 -43.92
CA GLU A 75 28.69 35.48 -44.31
C GLU A 75 28.22 36.26 -43.07
N ALA A 76 28.50 37.57 -43.09
CA ALA A 76 27.90 38.62 -42.27
C ALA A 76 28.13 38.55 -40.74
N ILE A 77 29.25 39.05 -40.21
CA ILE A 77 29.46 40.47 -39.88
C ILE A 77 28.36 40.99 -38.92
N GLY A 78 28.61 40.88 -37.62
CA GLY A 78 27.73 41.43 -36.57
C GLY A 78 28.03 40.86 -35.18
N LYS A 79 29.28 40.99 -34.71
CA LYS A 79 29.75 40.43 -33.44
C LYS A 79 29.11 41.12 -32.23
N ALA A 80 28.08 40.53 -31.64
CA ALA A 80 27.76 40.68 -30.22
C ALA A 80 27.21 39.37 -29.65
N LYS A 81 27.85 38.91 -28.57
CA LYS A 81 27.67 37.62 -27.89
C LYS A 81 26.34 37.58 -27.12
N THR A 82 25.53 36.55 -27.33
CA THR A 82 24.69 35.97 -26.27
C THR A 82 24.55 34.46 -26.50
N PRO A 83 25.00 33.64 -25.55
CA PRO A 83 24.83 32.20 -25.65
C PRO A 83 23.40 31.81 -25.24
N GLU A 84 23.01 30.63 -25.70
CA GLU A 84 22.11 29.72 -24.99
C GLU A 84 20.62 30.08 -24.92
N LYS A 85 19.88 29.40 -25.82
CA LYS A 85 18.62 28.68 -25.53
C LYS A 85 18.10 28.94 -24.11
N ALA A 86 17.34 30.03 -23.96
CA ALA A 86 16.58 30.31 -22.76
C ALA A 86 15.48 29.25 -22.63
N VAL A 87 15.76 28.17 -21.88
CA VAL A 87 14.73 27.28 -21.37
C VAL A 87 13.72 28.15 -20.63
N PRO A 88 12.42 28.10 -20.95
CA PRO A 88 11.44 29.00 -20.35
C PRO A 88 11.48 28.82 -18.83
N ARG A 89 11.81 29.89 -18.10
CA ARG A 89 11.95 29.92 -16.63
C ARG A 89 10.70 29.40 -15.90
N MET A 90 9.53 29.39 -16.56
CA MET A 90 8.31 28.76 -16.05
C MET A 90 8.42 27.23 -15.86
N SER A 91 9.21 26.53 -16.68
CA SER A 91 9.40 25.08 -16.55
C SER A 91 10.22 24.67 -15.32
N LEU A 92 11.07 25.57 -14.82
CA LEU A 92 11.86 25.38 -13.59
C LEU A 92 11.03 25.61 -12.32
N ARG A 93 10.11 26.60 -12.33
CA ARG A 93 9.21 26.87 -11.19
C ARG A 93 8.25 25.72 -10.89
N SER A 94 7.80 24.95 -11.89
CA SER A 94 6.89 23.81 -11.66
C SER A 94 7.61 22.56 -11.09
N LYS A 95 8.88 22.35 -11.49
CA LYS A 95 9.74 21.27 -10.96
C LYS A 95 10.26 21.54 -9.55
N LEU A 96 10.40 22.82 -9.18
CA LEU A 96 10.86 23.26 -7.86
C LEU A 96 9.73 23.63 -6.90
N ASN A 97 8.46 23.39 -7.25
CA ASN A 97 7.36 23.64 -6.33
C ASN A 97 7.51 22.71 -5.09
N PRO A 98 7.72 23.25 -3.88
CA PRO A 98 8.01 22.46 -2.68
C PRO A 98 6.90 21.44 -2.37
N VAL A 99 5.66 21.72 -2.75
CA VAL A 99 4.53 20.80 -2.60
C VAL A 99 4.69 19.56 -3.47
N ASN A 100 5.16 19.71 -4.72
CA ASN A 100 5.41 18.58 -5.62
C ASN A 100 6.58 17.72 -5.14
N TRP A 101 7.60 18.35 -4.56
CA TRP A 101 8.73 17.63 -3.98
C TRP A 101 8.34 16.83 -2.72
N ALA A 102 7.55 17.43 -1.82
CA ALA A 102 7.00 16.73 -0.66
C ALA A 102 6.11 15.56 -1.07
N LYS A 103 5.21 15.75 -2.06
CA LYS A 103 4.39 14.67 -2.64
C LYS A 103 5.25 13.57 -3.26
N GLY A 104 6.28 13.93 -4.01
CA GLY A 104 7.20 12.99 -4.65
C GLY A 104 8.03 12.18 -3.65
N LEU A 105 8.55 12.83 -2.61
CA LEU A 105 9.26 12.16 -1.52
C LEU A 105 8.32 11.23 -0.75
N TRP A 106 7.12 11.70 -0.40
CA TRP A 106 6.11 10.91 0.27
C TRP A 106 5.72 9.66 -0.54
N PHE A 107 5.56 9.81 -1.86
CA PHE A 107 5.32 8.70 -2.78
C PHE A 107 6.49 7.70 -2.78
N LYS A 108 7.75 8.17 -2.87
CA LYS A 108 8.94 7.30 -2.78
C LYS A 108 9.04 6.57 -1.44
N LEU A 109 8.71 7.24 -0.33
CA LEU A 109 8.69 6.63 1.00
C LEU A 109 7.60 5.55 1.10
N ARG A 110 6.39 5.81 0.59
CA ARG A 110 5.32 4.80 0.49
C ARG A 110 5.74 3.61 -0.36
N GLN A 111 6.40 3.86 -1.50
CA GLN A 111 6.92 2.82 -2.38
C GLN A 111 7.99 1.96 -1.69
N LEU A 112 8.94 2.58 -0.99
CA LEU A 112 9.96 1.87 -0.21
C LEU A 112 9.33 1.03 0.91
N ARG A 113 8.34 1.58 1.62
CA ARG A 113 7.60 0.89 2.67
C ARG A 113 6.84 -0.32 2.12
N ALA A 114 6.15 -0.17 0.99
CA ALA A 114 5.42 -1.25 0.34
C ALA A 114 6.36 -2.39 -0.08
N ARG A 115 7.48 -2.05 -0.74
CA ARG A 115 8.51 -3.03 -1.14
C ARG A 115 9.13 -3.75 0.05
N TYR A 116 9.44 -3.03 1.13
CA TYR A 116 9.97 -3.62 2.35
C TYR A 116 8.96 -4.61 2.98
N ARG A 117 7.67 -4.23 3.06
CA ARG A 117 6.61 -5.11 3.55
C ARG A 117 6.46 -6.36 2.69
N ALA A 118 6.43 -6.21 1.37
CA ALA A 118 6.35 -7.34 0.45
C ALA A 118 7.56 -8.27 0.54
N TRP A 119 8.78 -7.72 0.61
CA TRP A 119 9.99 -8.51 0.82
C TRP A 119 9.94 -9.30 2.13
N ARG A 120 9.54 -8.65 3.23
CA ARG A 120 9.40 -9.31 4.53
C ARG A 120 8.36 -10.43 4.46
N LEU A 121 7.23 -10.18 3.82
CA LEU A 121 6.14 -11.15 3.68
C LEU A 121 6.56 -12.36 2.83
N ARG A 122 7.24 -12.13 1.70
CA ARG A 122 7.79 -13.20 0.86
C ARG A 122 8.78 -14.07 1.63
N ARG A 123 9.65 -13.45 2.44
CA ARG A 123 10.59 -14.22 3.29
C ARG A 123 9.85 -15.10 4.30
N ILE A 124 8.78 -14.59 4.91
CA ILE A 124 7.97 -15.34 5.87
C ILE A 124 7.23 -16.49 5.19
N ILE A 125 6.63 -16.26 4.03
CA ILE A 125 5.82 -17.26 3.31
C ILE A 125 6.71 -18.34 2.68
N ALA A 126 7.89 -17.97 2.17
CA ALA A 126 8.82 -18.92 1.55
C ALA A 126 9.54 -19.83 2.57
N ASP A 127 9.72 -19.35 3.81
CA ASP A 127 10.32 -20.15 4.88
C ASP A 127 9.26 -21.04 5.55
N LYS A 128 9.32 -22.36 5.32
CA LYS A 128 8.43 -23.33 5.96
C LYS A 128 8.44 -23.22 7.48
N ARG A 129 9.56 -22.78 8.09
CA ARG A 129 9.66 -22.56 9.54
C ARG A 129 9.07 -21.21 9.97
N GLY A 130 9.06 -20.22 9.08
CA GLY A 130 8.54 -18.87 9.36
C GLY A 130 7.03 -18.74 9.21
N LEU A 131 6.43 -19.54 8.34
CA LEU A 131 5.00 -19.45 8.03
C LEU A 131 4.12 -19.79 9.23
N GLY A 132 4.37 -20.92 9.91
CA GLY A 132 3.60 -21.34 11.09
C GLY A 132 3.53 -20.26 12.19
N PRO A 133 4.69 -19.75 12.67
CA PRO A 133 4.74 -18.62 13.59
C PRO A 133 4.04 -17.36 13.09
N ALA A 134 4.12 -17.04 11.80
CA ALA A 134 3.43 -15.87 11.26
C ALA A 134 1.90 -16.04 11.28
N LEU A 135 1.40 -17.22 10.92
CA LEU A 135 -0.03 -17.55 11.01
C LEU A 135 -0.53 -17.46 12.46
N LEU A 136 0.25 -17.99 13.41
CA LEU A 136 -0.05 -17.91 14.85
C LEU A 136 0.06 -16.49 15.43
N ASN A 137 0.81 -15.61 14.79
CA ASN A 137 0.85 -14.18 15.12
C ASN A 137 -0.28 -13.37 14.47
N GLY A 138 -1.16 -14.01 13.68
CA GLY A 138 -2.31 -13.37 13.05
C GLY A 138 -2.07 -12.93 11.61
N LEU A 139 -1.11 -13.53 10.88
CA LEU A 139 -1.01 -13.32 9.45
C LEU A 139 -2.22 -13.96 8.74
N THR A 140 -2.97 -13.14 8.01
CA THR A 140 -4.19 -13.56 7.30
C THR A 140 -4.08 -13.32 5.79
N PRO A 141 -4.89 -14.01 4.96
CA PRO A 141 -4.96 -13.72 3.52
C PRO A 141 -5.40 -12.29 3.19
N LEU A 142 -6.23 -11.64 4.02
CA LEU A 142 -6.58 -10.23 3.81
C LEU A 142 -5.37 -9.32 4.06
N HIS A 143 -4.56 -9.58 5.08
CA HIS A 143 -3.29 -8.87 5.29
C HIS A 143 -2.36 -9.03 4.08
N VAL A 144 -2.22 -10.26 3.56
CA VAL A 144 -1.39 -10.55 2.38
C VAL A 144 -1.95 -9.83 1.14
N LYS A 145 -3.28 -9.83 0.93
CA LYS A 145 -3.98 -9.11 -0.16
C LYS A 145 -3.65 -7.62 -0.11
N ASN A 146 -3.77 -6.99 1.06
CA ASN A 146 -3.47 -5.57 1.24
C ASN A 146 -2.01 -5.23 0.91
N VAL A 147 -1.04 -6.04 1.34
CA VAL A 147 0.39 -5.84 1.01
C VAL A 147 0.65 -6.06 -0.48
N LYS A 148 0.01 -7.07 -1.08
CA LYS A 148 0.06 -7.38 -2.51
C LYS A 148 -0.41 -6.17 -3.34
N ASP A 149 -1.60 -5.68 -3.05
CA ASP A 149 -2.25 -4.59 -3.79
C ASP A 149 -1.49 -3.27 -3.60
N GLU A 150 -0.98 -3.00 -2.40
CA GLU A 150 -0.12 -1.85 -2.13
C GLU A 150 1.18 -1.92 -2.97
N THR A 151 1.74 -3.12 -3.10
CA THR A 151 3.00 -3.36 -3.83
C THR A 151 2.82 -3.23 -5.33
N ILE A 152 1.74 -3.77 -5.89
CA ILE A 152 1.36 -3.62 -7.30
C ILE A 152 1.07 -2.15 -7.61
N ARG A 153 0.28 -1.46 -6.75
CA ARG A 153 -0.09 -0.05 -6.95
C ARG A 153 1.11 0.89 -7.00
N TYR A 154 2.11 0.68 -6.14
CA TYR A 154 3.26 1.59 -6.03
C TYR A 154 4.49 1.17 -6.84
N SER A 155 4.50 -0.03 -7.43
CA SER A 155 5.63 -0.50 -8.21
C SER A 155 5.25 -0.64 -9.67
N LYS A 156 6.12 -0.15 -10.57
CA LYS A 156 5.99 -0.40 -12.00
C LYS A 156 6.48 -1.81 -12.32
N PHE A 157 5.67 -2.82 -11.99
CA PHE A 157 5.93 -4.19 -12.38
C PHE A 157 5.45 -4.41 -13.82
N GLY A 158 6.20 -5.19 -14.60
CA GLY A 158 5.70 -5.75 -15.84
C GLY A 158 4.64 -6.83 -15.57
N PRO A 159 3.87 -7.24 -16.60
CA PRO A 159 2.79 -8.22 -16.45
C PRO A 159 3.26 -9.54 -15.82
N ASP A 160 4.45 -10.04 -16.17
CA ASP A 160 4.99 -11.29 -15.62
C ASP A 160 5.22 -11.23 -14.10
N ALA A 161 5.69 -10.10 -13.59
CA ALA A 161 5.93 -9.91 -12.17
C ALA A 161 4.61 -9.78 -11.39
N ILE A 162 3.58 -9.19 -12.00
CA ILE A 162 2.23 -9.13 -11.41
C ILE A 162 1.64 -10.55 -11.35
N ASN A 163 1.72 -11.30 -12.46
CA ASN A 163 1.23 -12.68 -12.53
C ASN A 163 1.91 -13.58 -11.48
N GLN A 164 3.22 -13.42 -11.25
CA GLN A 164 3.90 -14.18 -10.20
C GLN A 164 3.42 -13.80 -8.79
N ILE A 165 3.22 -12.51 -8.52
CA ILE A 165 2.70 -12.02 -7.24
C ILE A 165 1.30 -12.58 -6.97
N GLU A 166 0.44 -12.67 -7.99
CA GLU A 166 -0.89 -13.26 -7.88
C GLU A 166 -0.83 -14.78 -7.64
N LYS A 167 0.02 -15.51 -8.35
CA LYS A 167 0.24 -16.96 -8.11
C LYS A 167 0.75 -17.25 -6.69
N ASP A 168 1.69 -16.45 -6.20
CA ASP A 168 2.21 -16.56 -4.83
C ASP A 168 1.08 -16.35 -3.80
N TYR A 169 0.21 -15.36 -4.07
CA TYR A 169 -0.94 -15.05 -3.24
C TYR A 169 -1.97 -16.19 -3.22
N ASP A 170 -2.35 -16.70 -4.39
CA ASP A 170 -3.31 -17.81 -4.50
C ASP A 170 -2.79 -19.07 -3.80
N SER A 171 -1.48 -19.32 -3.89
CA SER A 171 -0.83 -20.42 -3.20
C SER A 171 -0.90 -20.26 -1.67
N PHE A 172 -0.69 -19.03 -1.17
CA PHE A 172 -0.85 -18.73 0.25
C PHE A 172 -2.30 -18.91 0.71
N VAL A 173 -3.28 -18.41 -0.05
CA VAL A 173 -4.71 -18.56 0.25
C VAL A 173 -5.07 -20.04 0.37
N LYS A 174 -4.68 -20.87 -0.61
CA LYS A 174 -4.92 -22.32 -0.58
C LYS A 174 -4.32 -22.98 0.66
N LEU A 175 -3.07 -22.66 0.99
CA LEU A 175 -2.39 -23.23 2.16
C LEU A 175 -3.03 -22.77 3.47
N TYR A 176 -3.47 -21.52 3.55
CA TYR A 176 -4.17 -20.98 4.72
C TYR A 176 -5.49 -21.70 4.95
N PHE A 177 -6.31 -21.86 3.91
CA PHE A 177 -7.63 -22.48 4.04
C PHE A 177 -7.59 -24.00 4.20
N ALA A 178 -6.52 -24.68 3.77
CA ALA A 178 -6.30 -26.10 4.03
C ALA A 178 -6.26 -26.43 5.55
N GLN A 179 -5.99 -25.45 6.41
CA GLN A 179 -6.05 -25.64 7.87
C GLN A 179 -7.48 -25.93 8.38
N PHE A 180 -8.53 -25.61 7.60
CA PHE A 180 -9.94 -25.78 7.96
C PHE A 180 -10.61 -26.98 7.27
N ASP A 181 -9.88 -27.81 6.52
CA ASP A 181 -10.44 -28.93 5.75
C ASP A 181 -11.28 -29.89 6.62
N GLY A 182 -10.90 -30.07 7.89
CA GLY A 182 -11.65 -30.92 8.82
C GLY A 182 -12.79 -30.20 9.55
N LEU A 183 -12.85 -28.87 9.53
CA LEU A 183 -13.87 -28.09 10.25
C LEU A 183 -15.29 -28.39 9.74
N HIS A 184 -15.45 -28.64 8.44
CA HIS A 184 -16.76 -28.90 7.83
C HIS A 184 -17.25 -30.35 7.95
N LYS A 185 -16.47 -31.24 8.57
CA LYS A 185 -16.88 -32.61 8.87
C LYS A 185 -17.85 -32.66 10.07
N ASP A 186 -18.49 -33.82 10.26
CA ASP A 186 -19.37 -34.10 11.39
C ASP A 186 -18.97 -35.44 12.05
N PRO A 187 -18.34 -35.42 13.24
CA PRO A 187 -17.90 -34.24 13.98
C PRO A 187 -16.74 -33.50 13.26
N PRO A 188 -16.53 -32.20 13.54
CA PRO A 188 -15.39 -31.45 13.03
C PRO A 188 -14.08 -32.06 13.51
N ILE A 189 -13.09 -32.18 12.62
CA ILE A 189 -11.76 -32.69 12.92
C ILE A 189 -10.77 -31.52 12.85
N VAL A 190 -10.21 -31.13 13.99
CA VAL A 190 -9.24 -30.04 14.08
C VAL A 190 -7.88 -30.61 14.49
N LYS A 191 -6.81 -30.22 13.78
CA LYS A 191 -5.43 -30.67 14.05
C LYS A 191 -4.60 -29.56 14.67
N MET A 192 -4.83 -29.24 15.94
CA MET A 192 -4.08 -28.19 16.65
C MET A 192 -2.72 -28.64 17.19
N ASP A 193 -2.45 -29.96 17.30
CA ASP A 193 -1.19 -30.49 17.85
C ASP A 193 0.07 -29.91 17.19
N ILE A 194 0.02 -29.74 15.86
CA ILE A 194 1.15 -29.19 15.09
C ILE A 194 1.40 -27.73 15.49
N LEU A 195 0.33 -26.95 15.60
CA LEU A 195 0.41 -25.54 15.99
C LEU A 195 0.82 -25.39 17.45
N ASP A 196 0.35 -26.25 18.34
CA ASP A 196 0.75 -26.26 19.74
C ASP A 196 2.20 -26.65 19.95
N LYS A 197 2.69 -27.61 19.18
CA LYS A 197 4.12 -27.92 19.13
C LYS A 197 4.93 -26.70 18.68
N MET A 198 4.50 -25.99 17.64
CA MET A 198 5.16 -24.76 17.19
C MET A 198 5.15 -23.69 18.29
N VAL A 199 4.03 -23.47 18.99
CA VAL A 199 3.98 -22.51 20.10
C VAL A 199 4.94 -22.92 21.24
N LYS A 200 5.10 -24.21 21.52
CA LYS A 200 6.07 -24.69 22.53
C LYS A 200 7.52 -24.46 22.12
N GLU A 201 7.82 -24.52 20.82
CA GLU A 201 9.16 -24.29 20.25
C GLU A 201 9.53 -22.80 20.11
N MET A 202 8.54 -21.90 20.18
CA MET A 202 8.74 -20.44 20.10
C MET A 202 9.46 -19.86 21.31
N SER A 203 10.21 -18.78 21.07
CA SER A 203 10.77 -17.95 22.14
C SER A 203 9.67 -17.36 23.03
N SER A 204 10.00 -16.96 24.26
CA SER A 204 9.02 -16.34 25.17
C SER A 204 8.37 -15.07 24.61
N ILE A 205 9.11 -14.30 23.80
CA ILE A 205 8.60 -13.08 23.13
C ILE A 205 7.57 -13.46 22.06
N GLU A 206 7.86 -14.48 21.26
CA GLU A 206 6.94 -14.96 20.22
C GLU A 206 5.67 -15.57 20.84
N ARG A 207 5.81 -16.36 21.91
CA ARG A 207 4.65 -16.88 22.66
C ARG A 207 3.78 -15.75 23.22
N LEU A 208 4.38 -14.67 23.73
CA LEU A 208 3.65 -13.50 24.19
C LEU A 208 2.89 -12.81 23.04
N ALA A 209 3.49 -12.74 21.84
CA ALA A 209 2.86 -12.19 20.65
C ALA A 209 1.64 -13.04 20.21
N VAL A 210 1.77 -14.37 20.18
CA VAL A 210 0.66 -15.30 19.90
C VAL A 210 -0.46 -15.13 20.92
N ARG A 211 -0.13 -15.04 22.22
CA ARG A 211 -1.12 -14.81 23.28
C ARG A 211 -1.85 -13.48 23.08
N THR A 212 -1.12 -12.41 22.78
CA THR A 212 -1.71 -11.09 22.50
C THR A 212 -2.65 -11.14 21.29
N SER A 213 -2.28 -11.88 20.25
CA SER A 213 -3.14 -12.07 19.07
C SER A 213 -4.39 -12.89 19.40
N LEU A 214 -4.28 -13.94 20.21
CA LEU A 214 -5.43 -14.71 20.70
C LEU A 214 -6.36 -13.85 21.58
N ASP A 215 -5.81 -13.08 22.52
CA ASP A 215 -6.58 -12.20 23.41
C ASP A 215 -7.37 -11.15 22.60
N ARG A 216 -6.78 -10.60 21.52
CA ARG A 216 -7.49 -9.70 20.59
C ARG A 216 -8.64 -10.39 19.88
N VAL A 217 -8.43 -11.60 19.39
CA VAL A 217 -9.49 -12.37 18.72
C VAL A 217 -10.60 -12.69 19.71
N ARG A 218 -10.26 -13.14 20.92
CA ARG A 218 -11.23 -13.40 21.99
C ARG A 218 -12.10 -12.19 22.29
N LEU A 219 -11.50 -11.03 22.58
CA LEU A 219 -12.26 -9.80 22.84
C LEU A 219 -13.19 -9.42 21.70
N THR A 220 -12.78 -9.68 20.45
CA THR A 220 -13.55 -9.33 19.27
C THR A 220 -14.69 -10.33 19.02
N VAL A 221 -14.48 -11.61 19.30
CA VAL A 221 -15.49 -12.68 19.22
C VAL A 221 -16.51 -12.55 20.34
N ASP A 222 -16.06 -12.33 21.58
CA ASP A 222 -16.90 -12.16 22.78
C ASP A 222 -17.81 -10.93 22.65
N ALA A 223 -17.40 -9.91 21.88
CA ALA A 223 -18.23 -8.75 21.56
C ALA A 223 -19.43 -9.06 20.63
N GLY A 224 -19.53 -10.28 20.07
CA GLY A 224 -20.67 -10.71 19.26
C GLY A 224 -20.80 -9.98 17.92
N TYR A 225 -19.68 -9.55 17.33
CA TYR A 225 -19.68 -8.82 16.06
C TYR A 225 -20.17 -9.67 14.88
N SER A 226 -20.81 -9.01 13.90
CA SER A 226 -21.20 -9.64 12.64
C SER A 226 -19.98 -10.10 11.82
N PHE A 227 -20.18 -11.05 10.89
CA PHE A 227 -19.09 -11.52 10.01
C PHE A 227 -18.42 -10.38 9.23
N GLU A 228 -19.20 -9.41 8.74
CA GLU A 228 -18.66 -8.23 8.05
C GLU A 228 -17.72 -7.43 8.95
N LYS A 229 -18.11 -7.25 10.22
CA LYS A 229 -17.29 -6.54 11.19
C LYS A 229 -16.02 -7.32 11.55
N LEU A 230 -16.11 -8.65 11.73
CA LEU A 230 -14.94 -9.51 11.95
C LEU A 230 -13.95 -9.46 10.77
N ILE A 231 -14.46 -9.50 9.53
CA ILE A 231 -13.66 -9.32 8.31
C ILE A 231 -13.02 -7.94 8.28
N SER A 232 -13.77 -6.87 8.57
CA SER A 232 -13.25 -5.49 8.54
C SER A 232 -12.12 -5.25 9.56
N LEU A 233 -12.12 -5.99 10.66
CA LEU A 233 -11.08 -5.95 11.69
C LEU A 233 -9.92 -6.92 11.41
N ASP A 234 -9.99 -7.67 10.30
CA ASP A 234 -9.03 -8.70 9.90
C ASP A 234 -8.79 -9.76 11.00
N VAL A 235 -9.88 -10.20 11.64
CA VAL A 235 -9.82 -11.25 12.67
C VAL A 235 -9.41 -12.57 12.03
N SER A 236 -8.25 -13.11 12.40
CA SER A 236 -7.74 -14.37 11.85
C SER A 236 -8.69 -15.55 12.13
N PRO A 237 -9.31 -16.17 11.10
CA PRO A 237 -10.12 -17.37 11.32
C PRO A 237 -9.34 -18.51 11.99
N LEU A 238 -8.03 -18.60 11.75
CA LEU A 238 -7.19 -19.63 12.35
C LEU A 238 -7.06 -19.43 13.87
N LEU A 239 -6.90 -18.17 14.30
CA LEU A 239 -6.85 -17.85 15.72
C LEU A 239 -8.21 -18.01 16.40
N TYR A 240 -9.30 -17.77 15.68
CA TYR A 240 -10.64 -18.07 16.19
C TYR A 240 -10.84 -19.58 16.37
N MET A 241 -10.45 -20.40 15.38
CA MET A 241 -10.47 -21.86 15.53
C MET A 241 -9.61 -22.34 16.71
N ARG A 242 -8.41 -21.77 16.87
CA ARG A 242 -7.52 -22.08 18.00
C ARG A 242 -8.10 -21.65 19.36
N LEU A 243 -8.82 -20.53 19.41
CA LEU A 243 -9.52 -20.09 20.62
C LEU A 243 -10.59 -21.11 21.04
N LEU A 244 -11.43 -21.54 20.10
CA LEU A 244 -12.46 -22.56 20.36
C LEU A 244 -11.86 -23.90 20.79
N ASP A 245 -10.74 -24.30 20.18
CA ASP A 245 -10.03 -25.52 20.57
C ASP A 245 -9.48 -25.44 22.00
N ALA A 246 -8.87 -24.30 22.37
CA ALA A 246 -8.37 -24.06 23.72
C ALA A 246 -9.50 -24.02 24.78
N GLU A 247 -10.73 -23.67 24.38
CA GLU A 247 -11.92 -23.70 25.23
C GLU A 247 -12.59 -25.09 25.29
N GLY A 248 -12.06 -26.07 24.56
CA GLY A 248 -12.59 -27.43 24.51
C GLY A 248 -13.84 -27.59 23.66
N ALA A 249 -14.14 -26.62 22.78
CA ALA A 249 -15.35 -26.63 21.96
C ALA A 249 -15.45 -27.87 21.06
N PHE A 250 -14.30 -28.35 20.54
CA PHE A 250 -14.26 -29.53 19.67
C PHE A 250 -14.26 -30.86 20.44
N SER A 251 -14.10 -30.84 21.77
CA SER A 251 -14.21 -32.04 22.62
C SER A 251 -15.66 -32.36 22.99
N ASP A 252 -16.54 -31.36 23.01
CA ASP A 252 -17.98 -31.48 23.29
C ASP A 252 -18.77 -30.72 22.21
N VAL A 253 -18.86 -31.34 21.03
CA VAL A 253 -19.43 -30.73 19.82
C VAL A 253 -20.91 -30.36 20.02
N ASP A 254 -21.67 -31.20 20.74
CA ASP A 254 -23.09 -30.98 20.95
C ASP A 254 -23.36 -29.74 21.79
N LYS A 255 -22.59 -29.57 22.88
CA LYS A 255 -22.70 -28.38 23.75
C LYS A 255 -22.22 -27.10 23.07
N ASN A 256 -21.26 -27.20 22.15
CA ASN A 256 -20.61 -26.04 21.52
C ASN A 256 -21.02 -25.84 20.05
N ARG A 257 -22.13 -26.45 19.63
CA ARG A 257 -22.59 -26.47 18.24
C ARG A 257 -22.74 -25.07 17.64
N ASP A 258 -23.27 -24.12 18.40
CA ASP A 258 -23.49 -22.74 17.93
C ASP A 258 -22.18 -22.02 17.67
N ALA A 259 -21.18 -22.15 18.56
CA ALA A 259 -19.86 -21.57 18.38
C ALA A 259 -19.12 -22.16 17.17
N ILE A 260 -19.22 -23.49 16.99
CA ILE A 260 -18.64 -24.19 15.84
C ILE A 260 -19.32 -23.75 14.54
N ASN A 261 -20.65 -23.63 14.53
CA ASN A 261 -21.41 -23.17 13.37
C ASN A 261 -21.11 -21.71 13.04
N HIS A 262 -20.93 -20.85 14.04
CA HIS A 262 -20.51 -19.47 13.86
C HIS A 262 -19.12 -19.39 13.22
N LEU A 263 -18.15 -20.19 13.70
CA LEU A 263 -16.83 -20.30 13.06
C LEU A 263 -16.93 -20.80 11.61
N LYS A 264 -17.73 -21.85 11.33
CA LYS A 264 -17.98 -22.36 9.96
C LYS A 264 -18.52 -21.26 9.05
N GLY A 265 -19.52 -20.51 9.52
CA GLY A 265 -20.10 -19.38 8.79
C GLY A 265 -19.07 -18.28 8.55
N TYR A 266 -18.27 -17.94 9.55
CA TYR A 266 -17.23 -16.94 9.46
C TYR A 266 -16.14 -17.32 8.46
N VAL A 267 -15.61 -18.54 8.51
CA VAL A 267 -14.59 -19.03 7.58
C VAL A 267 -15.10 -18.96 6.14
N LYS A 268 -16.37 -19.34 5.89
CA LYS A 268 -17.00 -19.26 4.57
C LYS A 268 -17.16 -17.81 4.08
N ALA A 269 -17.60 -16.91 4.96
CA ALA A 269 -17.74 -15.48 4.65
C ALA A 269 -16.38 -14.83 4.36
N TYR A 270 -15.36 -15.16 5.16
CA TYR A 270 -13.99 -14.69 5.03
C TYR A 270 -13.36 -15.16 3.71
N TYR A 271 -13.50 -16.45 3.37
CA TYR A 271 -13.07 -16.99 2.06
C TYR A 271 -13.70 -16.22 0.90
N LYS A 272 -15.03 -16.07 0.92
CA LYS A 272 -15.77 -15.35 -0.14
C LYS A 272 -15.29 -13.89 -0.27
N HIS A 273 -15.07 -13.19 0.84
CA HIS A 273 -14.59 -11.80 0.82
C HIS A 273 -13.19 -11.66 0.20
N ILE A 274 -12.35 -12.67 0.36
CA ILE A 274 -10.98 -12.64 -0.13
C ILE A 274 -10.90 -12.96 -1.62
N THR A 275 -11.75 -13.88 -2.10
CA THR A 275 -11.78 -14.33 -3.50
C THR A 275 -12.59 -13.43 -4.44
N LEU A 276 -13.42 -12.53 -3.89
CA LEU A 276 -14.11 -11.47 -4.65
C LEU A 276 -13.23 -10.22 -4.78
#